data_AF-A0A6V7KLE5-F1
#
_entry.id   AF-A0A6V7KLE5-F1
#
_cell.length_a   1.000
_cell.length_b   1.000
_cell.length_c   1.000
_cell.angle_alpha   90.00
_cell.angle_beta   90.00
_cell.angle_gamma   90.00
#
_symmetry.space_group_name_H-M   'P 1'
#
loop_
_entity.id
_entity.type
_entity.pdbx_description
1 polymer ?
#
loop_
_entity_poly.entity_id
_entity_poly.type
_entity_poly.pdbx_seq_one_letter_code
_entity_poly.pdbx_strand_id
1 'polypeptide(L)'
;GIAEDEKEFLRNSLLSRFDEPVNQIATHLAVIIGKIARLDCPREWNSLIPTLIEVIRTQNSIAQHRALLILHHVVKTLASKRLPADRQLFEQLTGNIFNFILNLWNNYTESFLIVASQDSEEGQIQEPLEKALLLLRILRNLIVNGFNQLSKSQDAMMFLKVTFARAKAALECRKTMMCREMQTTSLEKFIIQLTKIMLGCLERCPVSYVDLIPASLEFSVFYCFTEAGQPFVFEKFVIQALNLIKDILIKPDYMVQRPLGVVVCKDSNGPKDQLAFRGEQLKEEFFTPEILKEISSWLVTRYFLLTQADLEMWDSDPENYAVDDSRDFWKYSLRPCVETLFLSFLPQFRERLVSILVELMQ
;
A
#
# COMPACT_ATOMS: atom_id res chain seq x y z
N GLY A 1 -33.60 21.69 8.10
CA GLY A 1 -32.20 21.32 8.37
C GLY A 1 -31.92 21.52 9.84
N ILE A 2 -30.83 20.95 10.36
CA ILE A 2 -30.31 21.21 11.72
C ILE A 2 -29.84 22.68 11.78
N ALA A 3 -30.12 23.37 12.89
CA ALA A 3 -29.74 24.77 13.08
C ALA A 3 -28.20 24.93 13.29
N GLU A 4 -27.64 26.10 12.97
CA GLU A 4 -26.17 26.30 13.01
C GLU A 4 -25.59 26.23 14.42
N ASP A 5 -26.33 26.72 15.42
CA ASP A 5 -26.00 26.61 16.85
C ASP A 5 -25.96 25.15 17.31
N GLU A 6 -26.92 24.33 16.87
CA GLU A 6 -26.94 22.90 17.16
C GLU A 6 -25.77 22.17 16.48
N LYS A 7 -25.41 22.54 15.24
CA LYS A 7 -24.22 21.99 14.57
C LYS A 7 -22.93 22.34 15.31
N GLU A 8 -22.78 23.60 15.73
CA GLU A 8 -21.61 24.04 16.48
C GLU A 8 -21.49 23.31 17.84
N PHE A 9 -22.60 23.18 18.56
CA PHE A 9 -22.65 22.39 19.80
C PHE A 9 -22.21 20.93 19.58
N LEU A 10 -22.70 20.28 18.52
CA LEU A 10 -22.32 18.91 18.18
C LEU A 10 -20.83 18.79 17.83
N ARG A 11 -20.29 19.72 17.03
CA ARG A 11 -18.86 19.76 16.67
C ARG A 11 -17.98 19.87 17.93
N ASN A 12 -18.32 20.78 18.83
CA ASN A 12 -17.57 20.98 20.08
C ASN A 12 -17.67 19.76 21.02
N SER A 13 -18.86 19.16 21.14
CA SER A 13 -19.09 17.96 21.96
C SER A 13 -18.36 16.72 21.45
N LEU A 14 -18.16 16.61 20.13
CA LEU A 14 -17.38 15.53 19.53
C LEU A 14 -15.89 15.71 19.74
N LEU A 15 -15.40 16.96 19.77
CA LEU A 15 -13.99 17.30 20.00
C LEU A 15 -13.59 17.29 21.47
N SER A 16 -14.50 17.06 22.41
CA SER A 16 -14.14 16.93 23.83
C SER A 16 -13.90 15.47 24.26
N ARG A 17 -14.14 14.48 23.39
CA ARG A 17 -14.18 13.05 23.74
C ARG A 17 -12.96 12.27 23.23
N PHE A 18 -11.77 12.67 23.67
CA PHE A 18 -10.53 11.94 23.35
C PHE A 18 -10.18 10.84 24.36
N ASP A 19 -10.92 10.74 25.45
CA ASP A 19 -10.72 9.81 26.56
C ASP A 19 -11.50 8.50 26.45
N GLU A 20 -12.25 8.29 25.37
CA GLU A 20 -13.10 7.10 25.16
C GLU A 20 -12.28 5.79 25.30
N PRO A 21 -12.52 4.96 26.33
CA PRO A 21 -11.73 3.75 26.55
C PRO A 21 -12.10 2.63 25.56
N VAL A 22 -13.33 2.58 25.05
CA VAL A 22 -13.81 1.47 24.21
C VAL A 22 -13.46 1.70 22.74
N ASN A 23 -12.59 0.85 22.19
CA ASN A 23 -12.13 0.94 20.79
C ASN A 23 -13.27 0.95 19.75
N GLN A 24 -14.34 0.20 20.00
CA GLN A 24 -15.49 0.14 19.09
C GLN A 24 -16.21 1.50 19.05
N ILE A 25 -16.46 2.11 20.20
CA ILE A 25 -17.12 3.43 20.30
C ILE A 25 -16.23 4.50 19.68
N ALA A 26 -14.94 4.51 20.04
CA ALA A 26 -13.96 5.40 19.43
C ALA A 26 -13.93 5.33 17.90
N THR A 27 -14.05 4.14 17.33
CA THR A 27 -14.10 3.95 15.87
C THR A 27 -15.36 4.58 15.27
N HIS A 28 -16.52 4.39 15.89
CA HIS A 28 -17.76 5.01 15.44
C HIS A 28 -17.69 6.54 15.52
N LEU A 29 -17.15 7.09 16.61
CA LEU A 29 -16.92 8.53 16.77
C LEU A 29 -16.01 9.07 15.66
N ALA A 30 -14.89 8.40 15.38
CA ALA A 30 -13.97 8.79 14.32
C ALA A 30 -14.64 8.76 12.92
N VAL A 31 -15.47 7.75 12.64
CA VAL A 31 -16.25 7.69 11.39
C VAL A 31 -17.25 8.84 11.29
N ILE A 32 -17.98 9.14 12.37
CA ILE A 32 -18.96 10.24 12.41
C ILE A 32 -18.26 11.57 12.19
N ILE A 33 -17.17 11.84 12.92
CA ILE A 33 -16.38 13.07 12.76
C ILE A 33 -15.85 13.16 11.33
N GLY A 34 -15.34 12.08 10.74
CA GLY A 34 -14.93 12.06 9.34
C GLY A 34 -16.06 12.40 8.36
N LYS A 35 -17.27 11.89 8.59
CA LYS A 35 -18.44 12.20 7.74
C LYS A 35 -18.83 13.68 7.82
N ILE A 36 -18.83 14.26 9.02
CA ILE A 36 -19.10 15.70 9.22
C ILE A 36 -17.98 16.53 8.60
N ALA A 37 -16.72 16.16 8.82
CA ALA A 37 -15.56 16.83 8.24
C ALA A 37 -15.59 16.84 6.71
N ARG A 38 -16.12 15.80 6.07
CA ARG A 38 -16.32 15.80 4.61
C ARG A 38 -17.20 16.96 4.15
N LEU A 39 -18.18 17.38 4.92
CA LEU A 39 -19.08 18.48 4.55
C LEU A 39 -18.51 19.83 5.00
N ASP A 40 -18.01 19.88 6.23
CA ASP A 40 -17.77 21.13 6.95
C ASP A 40 -16.29 21.56 6.95
N CYS A 41 -15.33 20.63 6.76
CA CYS A 41 -13.91 20.95 6.80
C CYS A 41 -13.39 21.39 5.41
N PRO A 42 -12.56 22.46 5.33
CA PRO A 42 -12.07 23.30 6.44
C PRO A 42 -12.90 24.56 6.71
N ARG A 43 -13.93 24.86 5.90
CA ARG A 43 -14.59 26.18 5.90
C ARG A 43 -15.42 26.43 7.17
N GLU A 44 -16.30 25.51 7.50
CA GLU A 44 -17.23 25.60 8.64
C GLU A 44 -16.64 24.98 9.92
N TRP A 45 -15.60 24.15 9.80
CA TRP A 45 -14.95 23.47 10.93
C TRP A 45 -13.42 23.58 10.87
N ASN A 46 -12.92 24.81 10.90
CA ASN A 46 -11.50 25.14 10.81
C ASN A 46 -10.66 24.65 12.01
N SER A 47 -11.26 24.51 13.19
CA SER A 47 -10.59 24.09 14.43
C SER A 47 -10.28 22.60 14.50
N LEU A 48 -10.95 21.76 13.69
CA LEU A 48 -10.85 20.30 13.75
C LEU A 48 -9.40 19.79 13.64
N ILE A 49 -8.69 20.16 12.57
CA ILE A 49 -7.32 19.67 12.35
C ILE A 49 -6.35 20.23 13.40
N PRO A 50 -6.32 21.55 13.70
CA PRO A 50 -5.49 22.10 14.78
C PRO A 50 -5.68 21.38 16.11
N THR A 51 -6.93 21.19 16.57
CA THR A 51 -7.22 20.50 17.84
C THR A 51 -6.72 19.06 17.83
N LEU A 52 -6.91 18.32 16.74
CA LEU A 52 -6.38 16.95 16.63
C LEU A 52 -4.85 16.93 16.73
N ILE A 53 -4.15 17.85 16.07
CA ILE A 53 -2.69 17.94 16.10
C ILE A 53 -2.19 18.29 17.51
N GLU A 54 -2.87 19.18 18.23
CA GLU A 54 -2.55 19.50 19.62
C GLU A 54 -2.69 18.28 20.54
N VAL A 55 -3.80 17.55 20.43
CA VAL A 55 -4.03 16.34 21.24
C VAL A 55 -3.00 15.25 20.92
N ILE A 56 -2.62 15.06 19.64
CA ILE A 56 -1.59 14.11 19.24
C ILE A 56 -0.22 14.42 19.89
N ARG A 57 0.07 15.69 20.19
CA ARG A 57 1.32 16.11 20.86
C ARG A 57 1.32 15.85 22.36
N THR A 58 0.18 15.53 22.96
CA THR A 58 0.09 15.27 24.40
C THR A 58 0.68 13.91 24.78
N GLN A 59 1.07 13.73 26.04
CA GLN A 59 1.62 12.48 26.57
C GLN A 59 0.54 11.46 26.98
N ASN A 60 -0.75 11.81 26.89
CA ASN A 60 -1.82 10.86 27.20
C ASN A 60 -1.98 9.85 26.06
N SER A 61 -1.60 8.59 26.33
CA SER A 61 -1.58 7.54 25.32
C SER A 61 -2.95 7.29 24.67
N ILE A 62 -4.03 7.24 25.48
CA ILE A 62 -5.40 7.01 24.99
C ILE A 62 -5.82 8.19 24.12
N ALA A 63 -5.68 9.42 24.62
CA ALA A 63 -6.08 10.62 23.90
C ALA A 63 -5.34 10.78 22.57
N GLN A 64 -4.02 10.55 22.59
CA GLN A 64 -3.20 10.54 21.38
C GLN A 64 -3.68 9.49 20.37
N HIS A 65 -3.94 8.26 20.82
CA HIS A 65 -4.46 7.21 19.95
C HIS A 65 -5.84 7.56 19.37
N ARG A 66 -6.76 8.13 20.16
CA ARG A 66 -8.08 8.58 19.67
C ARG A 66 -7.96 9.68 18.65
N ALA A 67 -7.11 10.68 18.89
CA ALA A 67 -6.88 11.75 17.94
C ALA A 67 -6.26 11.25 16.63
N LEU A 68 -5.33 10.29 16.66
CA LEU A 68 -4.80 9.64 15.45
C LEU A 68 -5.88 8.88 14.68
N LEU A 69 -6.76 8.16 15.37
CA LEU A 69 -7.87 7.43 14.75
C LEU A 69 -8.85 8.39 14.07
N ILE A 70 -9.23 9.48 14.74
CA ILE A 70 -10.09 10.51 14.17
C ILE A 70 -9.41 11.16 12.97
N LEU A 71 -8.14 11.57 13.10
CA LEU A 71 -7.37 12.18 12.01
C LEU A 71 -7.27 11.25 10.79
N HIS A 72 -7.08 9.94 11.00
CA HIS A 72 -7.13 8.96 9.93
C HIS A 72 -8.46 9.00 9.15
N HIS A 73 -9.59 8.99 9.85
CA HIS A 73 -10.90 9.03 9.20
C HIS A 73 -11.16 10.37 8.50
N VAL A 74 -10.76 11.49 9.11
CA VAL A 74 -10.86 12.81 8.49
C VAL A 74 -10.03 12.87 7.20
N VAL A 75 -8.74 12.54 7.26
CA VAL A 75 -7.84 12.54 6.08
C VAL A 75 -8.38 11.61 4.99
N LYS A 76 -8.83 10.40 5.35
CA LYS A 76 -9.41 9.44 4.39
C LYS A 76 -10.63 10.02 3.66
N THR A 77 -11.53 10.69 4.39
CA THR A 77 -12.74 11.26 3.80
C THR A 77 -12.43 12.47 2.92
N LEU A 78 -11.52 13.34 3.33
CA LEU A 78 -11.08 14.51 2.54
C LEU A 78 -10.34 14.09 1.27
N ALA A 79 -9.42 13.13 1.36
CA ALA A 79 -8.65 12.60 0.21
C ALA A 79 -9.53 12.03 -0.92
N SER A 80 -10.74 11.59 -0.59
CA SER A 80 -11.67 11.00 -1.57
C SER A 80 -12.51 12.04 -2.33
N LYS A 81 -12.44 13.33 -1.97
CA LYS A 81 -13.12 14.40 -2.73
C LYS A 81 -12.42 14.61 -4.07
N ARG A 82 -13.20 14.75 -5.14
CA ARG A 82 -12.67 14.78 -6.52
C ARG A 82 -12.73 16.14 -7.19
N LEU A 83 -13.45 17.11 -6.63
CA LEU A 83 -13.55 18.46 -7.21
C LEU A 83 -12.20 19.19 -7.12
N PRO A 84 -11.83 20.03 -8.10
CA PRO A 84 -10.55 20.72 -8.12
C PRO A 84 -10.29 21.57 -6.86
N ALA A 85 -11.28 22.32 -6.40
CA ALA A 85 -11.17 23.14 -5.20
C ALA A 85 -10.89 22.29 -3.94
N ASP A 86 -11.55 21.14 -3.81
CA ASP A 86 -11.31 20.22 -2.69
C ASP A 86 -9.91 19.58 -2.76
N ARG A 87 -9.43 19.26 -3.97
CA ARG A 87 -8.08 18.72 -4.16
C ARG A 87 -7.01 19.73 -3.76
N GLN A 88 -7.19 21.00 -4.13
CA GLN A 88 -6.28 22.08 -3.71
C GLN A 88 -6.28 22.25 -2.18
N LEU A 89 -7.45 22.19 -1.54
CA LEU A 89 -7.54 22.22 -0.07
C LEU A 89 -6.84 21.02 0.57
N PHE A 90 -6.98 19.82 -0.02
CA PHE A 90 -6.31 18.62 0.47
C PHE A 90 -4.78 18.67 0.27
N GLU A 91 -4.31 19.26 -0.82
CA GLU A 91 -2.89 19.50 -1.05
C GLU A 91 -2.31 20.47 -0.03
N GLN A 92 -3.01 21.59 0.26
CA GLN A 92 -2.60 22.53 1.31
C GLN A 92 -2.54 21.85 2.68
N LEU A 93 -3.58 21.07 3.02
CA LEU A 93 -3.58 20.26 4.25
C LEU A 93 -2.37 19.32 4.29
N THR A 94 -2.08 18.64 3.19
CA THR A 94 -0.95 17.73 3.07
C THR A 94 0.38 18.44 3.33
N GLY A 95 0.61 19.58 2.67
CA GLY A 95 1.80 20.41 2.91
C GLY A 95 1.98 20.82 4.39
N ASN A 96 0.87 21.08 5.09
CA ASN A 96 0.90 21.52 6.48
C ASN A 96 1.20 20.40 7.49
N ILE A 97 0.74 19.17 7.23
CA ILE A 97 0.82 18.08 8.23
C ILE A 97 1.79 16.95 7.87
N PHE A 98 2.21 16.80 6.61
CA PHE A 98 2.93 15.62 6.14
C PHE A 98 4.19 15.33 6.95
N ASN A 99 5.09 16.31 7.11
CA ASN A 99 6.37 16.10 7.81
C ASN A 99 6.18 15.82 9.31
N PHE A 100 5.17 16.43 9.95
CA PHE A 100 4.84 16.13 11.34
C PHE A 100 4.40 14.67 11.51
N ILE A 101 3.48 14.21 10.65
CA ILE A 101 3.00 12.83 10.67
C ILE A 101 4.12 11.84 10.30
N LEU A 102 4.99 12.20 9.35
CA LEU A 102 6.13 11.39 8.93
C LEU A 102 7.12 11.18 10.08
N ASN A 103 7.46 12.24 10.82
CA ASN A 103 8.37 12.14 11.97
C ASN A 103 7.79 11.29 13.09
N LEU A 104 6.51 11.48 13.42
CA LEU A 104 5.82 10.62 14.39
C LEU A 104 5.82 9.16 13.94
N TRP A 105 5.55 8.90 12.66
CA TRP A 105 5.54 7.55 12.12
C TRP A 105 6.92 6.89 12.23
N ASN A 106 8.00 7.61 11.90
CA ASN A 106 9.37 7.11 12.05
C ASN A 106 9.65 6.73 13.51
N ASN A 107 9.33 7.61 14.47
CA ASN A 107 9.57 7.38 15.89
C ASN A 107 8.83 6.14 16.41
N TYR A 108 7.54 6.00 16.11
CA TYR A 108 6.77 4.83 16.54
C TYR A 108 7.19 3.56 15.82
N THR A 109 7.58 3.66 14.54
CA THR A 109 8.08 2.51 13.77
C THR A 109 9.39 1.99 14.33
N GLU A 110 10.33 2.88 14.66
CA GLU A 110 11.58 2.50 15.31
C GLU A 110 11.34 1.95 16.71
N SER A 111 10.48 2.60 17.49
CA SER A 111 10.13 2.15 18.83
C SER A 111 9.60 0.72 18.83
N PHE A 112 8.60 0.37 18.00
CA PHE A 112 8.07 -1.00 18.03
C PHE A 112 9.08 -2.03 17.50
N LEU A 113 9.91 -1.68 16.50
CA LEU A 113 10.93 -2.58 15.97
C LEU A 113 12.01 -2.88 17.03
N ILE A 114 12.44 -1.86 17.78
CA ILE A 114 13.40 -2.02 18.89
C ILE A 114 12.80 -2.88 20.00
N VAL A 115 11.60 -2.57 20.47
CA VAL A 115 10.92 -3.34 21.53
C VAL A 115 10.71 -4.79 21.09
N ALA A 116 10.31 -5.03 19.84
CA ALA A 116 10.15 -6.39 19.30
C ALA A 116 11.47 -7.18 19.27
N SER A 117 12.62 -6.51 19.08
CA SER A 117 13.94 -7.16 19.13
C SER A 117 14.40 -7.54 20.54
N GLN A 118 13.92 -6.84 21.58
CA GLN A 118 14.41 -6.93 22.96
C GLN A 118 13.67 -7.98 23.82
N ASP A 119 13.06 -8.98 23.19
CA ASP A 119 12.30 -10.06 23.88
C ASP A 119 11.24 -9.53 24.87
N SER A 120 10.64 -8.39 24.53
CA SER A 120 9.65 -7.71 25.36
C SER A 120 8.27 -8.35 25.23
N GLU A 121 7.41 -8.09 26.22
CA GLU A 121 6.03 -8.57 26.23
C GLU A 121 5.20 -8.02 25.06
N GLU A 122 4.21 -8.80 24.61
CA GLU A 122 3.35 -8.48 23.47
C GLU A 122 2.66 -7.10 23.60
N GLY A 123 2.19 -6.75 24.79
CA GLY A 123 1.54 -5.48 25.05
C GLY A 123 2.43 -4.25 24.81
N GLN A 124 3.74 -4.38 25.05
CA GLN A 124 4.70 -3.29 24.85
C GLN A 124 4.99 -3.05 23.37
N ILE A 125 4.87 -4.09 22.53
CA ILE A 125 5.01 -3.98 21.08
C ILE A 125 3.73 -3.43 20.47
N GLN A 126 2.57 -3.83 21.00
CA GLN A 126 1.27 -3.54 20.41
C GLN A 126 0.95 -2.05 20.39
N GLU A 127 1.15 -1.33 21.49
CA GLU A 127 0.82 0.10 21.55
C GLU A 127 1.57 0.95 20.50
N PRO A 128 2.92 0.92 20.39
CA PRO A 128 3.63 1.69 19.38
C PRO A 128 3.31 1.20 17.96
N LEU A 129 3.06 -0.10 17.76
CA LEU A 129 2.65 -0.66 16.47
C LEU A 129 1.29 -0.13 16.00
N GLU A 130 0.29 -0.05 16.90
CA GLU A 130 -1.04 0.47 16.58
C GLU A 130 -0.97 1.96 16.18
N LYS A 131 -0.19 2.76 16.91
CA LYS A 131 0.05 4.17 16.58
C LYS A 131 0.78 4.31 15.24
N ALA A 132 1.83 3.51 15.00
CA ALA A 132 2.55 3.47 13.73
C ALA A 132 1.63 3.09 12.56
N LEU A 133 0.72 2.12 12.76
CA LEU A 133 -0.24 1.71 11.74
C LEU A 133 -1.25 2.82 11.38
N LEU A 134 -1.77 3.56 12.37
CA LEU A 134 -2.67 4.69 12.12
C LEU A 134 -1.95 5.81 11.36
N LEU A 135 -0.74 6.16 11.78
CA LEU A 135 0.10 7.15 11.11
C LEU A 135 0.41 6.74 9.67
N LEU A 136 0.74 5.46 9.43
CA LEU A 136 0.99 4.95 8.09
C LEU A 136 -0.27 4.99 7.20
N ARG A 137 -1.46 4.79 7.79
CA ARG A 137 -2.75 4.97 7.08
C ARG A 137 -3.04 6.41 6.73
N ILE A 138 -2.66 7.36 7.58
CA ILE A 138 -2.71 8.79 7.27
C ILE A 138 -1.74 9.10 6.13
N LEU A 139 -0.46 8.73 6.28
CA LEU A 139 0.59 8.96 5.29
C LEU A 139 0.24 8.40 3.92
N ARG A 140 -0.36 7.19 3.82
CA ARG A 140 -0.80 6.65 2.53
C ARG A 140 -1.75 7.60 1.80
N ASN A 141 -2.74 8.16 2.49
CA ASN A 141 -3.69 9.05 1.85
C ASN A 141 -3.04 10.37 1.42
N LEU A 142 -2.14 10.90 2.28
CA LEU A 142 -1.40 12.13 2.00
C LEU A 142 -0.45 11.96 0.80
N ILE A 143 0.38 10.91 0.77
CA ILE A 143 1.34 10.72 -0.32
C ILE A 143 0.67 10.40 -1.67
N VAL A 144 -0.40 9.60 -1.66
CA VAL A 144 -1.06 9.15 -2.90
C VAL A 144 -2.00 10.21 -3.49
N ASN A 145 -2.63 11.06 -2.66
CA ASN A 145 -3.65 12.01 -3.13
C ASN A 145 -3.34 13.49 -2.83
N GLY A 146 -2.32 13.77 -2.04
CA GLY A 146 -2.05 15.10 -1.49
C GLY A 146 -0.92 15.88 -2.15
N PHE A 147 -0.18 15.28 -3.08
CA PHE A 147 0.85 15.97 -3.85
C PHE A 147 0.45 16.07 -5.32
N ASN A 148 0.50 17.27 -5.90
CA ASN A 148 0.34 17.45 -7.35
C ASN A 148 1.49 16.80 -8.13
N GLN A 149 2.71 16.91 -7.61
CA GLN A 149 3.90 16.29 -8.17
C GLN A 149 4.78 15.79 -7.03
N LEU A 150 4.77 14.47 -6.82
CA LEU A 150 5.47 13.82 -5.72
C LEU A 150 6.98 14.12 -5.74
N SER A 151 7.58 14.16 -6.93
CA SER A 151 9.01 14.41 -7.11
C SER A 151 9.50 15.79 -6.61
N LYS A 152 8.60 16.75 -6.35
CA LYS A 152 8.98 18.05 -5.77
C LYS A 152 9.22 18.00 -4.27
N SER A 153 8.67 17.01 -3.57
CA SER A 153 8.88 16.83 -2.13
C SER A 153 9.97 15.79 -1.90
N GLN A 154 11.13 16.25 -1.44
CA GLN A 154 12.24 15.36 -1.09
C GLN A 154 11.83 14.41 0.03
N ASP A 155 11.14 14.90 1.07
CA ASP A 155 10.67 14.10 2.19
C ASP A 155 9.69 13.00 1.76
N ALA A 156 8.76 13.31 0.85
CA ALA A 156 7.82 12.32 0.34
C ALA A 156 8.50 11.24 -0.52
N MET A 157 9.48 11.63 -1.34
CA MET A 157 10.28 10.68 -2.11
C MET A 157 11.17 9.80 -1.21
N MET A 158 11.78 10.38 -0.17
CA MET A 158 12.55 9.62 0.82
C MET A 158 11.66 8.66 1.60
N PHE A 159 10.48 9.10 2.05
CA PHE A 159 9.51 8.23 2.69
C PHE A 159 9.14 7.05 1.80
N LEU A 160 8.80 7.30 0.53
CA LEU A 160 8.46 6.23 -0.42
C LEU A 160 9.60 5.22 -0.57
N LYS A 161 10.85 5.68 -0.70
CA LYS A 161 12.04 4.79 -0.74
C LYS A 161 12.22 3.98 0.55
N VAL A 162 12.01 4.61 1.71
CA VAL A 162 12.14 3.96 3.02
C VAL A 162 11.06 2.89 3.25
N THR A 163 9.91 2.93 2.55
CA THR A 163 8.87 1.90 2.69
C THR A 163 9.38 0.49 2.39
N PHE A 164 10.32 0.31 1.44
CA PHE A 164 10.93 -0.99 1.12
C PHE A 164 11.76 -1.53 2.29
N ALA A 165 12.64 -0.71 2.85
CA ALA A 165 13.47 -1.08 3.99
C ALA A 165 12.63 -1.39 5.23
N ARG A 166 11.58 -0.59 5.50
CA ARG A 166 10.66 -0.83 6.61
C ARG A 166 9.80 -2.08 6.39
N ALA A 167 9.42 -2.40 5.16
CA ALA A 167 8.68 -3.62 4.85
C ALA A 167 9.55 -4.86 5.10
N LYS A 168 10.81 -4.84 4.68
CA LYS A 168 11.79 -5.89 4.99
C LYS A 168 11.97 -6.10 6.50
N ALA A 169 12.23 -5.02 7.23
CA ALA A 169 12.38 -5.08 8.69
C ALA A 169 11.10 -5.59 9.39
N ALA A 170 9.92 -5.20 8.92
CA ALA A 170 8.65 -5.67 9.46
C ALA A 170 8.38 -7.16 9.15
N LEU A 171 8.76 -7.65 7.96
CA LEU A 171 8.69 -9.07 7.61
C LEU A 171 9.63 -9.92 8.47
N GLU A 172 10.84 -9.44 8.71
CA GLU A 172 11.80 -10.08 9.64
C GLU A 172 11.25 -10.10 11.08
N CYS A 173 10.73 -8.97 11.55
CA CYS A 173 10.07 -8.86 12.85
C CYS A 173 8.89 -9.83 12.98
N ARG A 174 8.07 -9.96 11.94
CA ARG A 174 6.94 -10.91 11.90
C ARG A 174 7.42 -12.34 12.07
N LYS A 175 8.46 -12.75 11.34
CA LYS A 175 9.05 -14.09 11.46
C LYS A 175 9.50 -14.36 12.90
N THR A 176 10.22 -13.41 13.52
CA THR A 176 10.67 -13.52 14.92
C THR A 176 9.49 -13.65 15.88
N MET A 177 8.44 -12.83 15.71
CA MET A 177 7.24 -12.90 16.53
C MET A 177 6.49 -14.24 16.39
N MET A 178 6.44 -14.81 15.17
CA MET A 178 5.85 -16.15 14.96
C MET A 178 6.65 -17.24 15.67
N CYS A 179 7.99 -17.18 15.63
CA CYS A 179 8.83 -18.12 16.37
C CYS A 179 8.64 -18.04 17.89
N ARG A 180 8.14 -16.92 18.39
CA ARG A 180 7.79 -16.69 19.80
C ARG A 180 6.30 -16.92 20.11
N GLU A 181 5.54 -17.46 19.15
CA GLU A 181 4.09 -17.72 19.28
C GLU A 181 3.25 -16.46 19.61
N MET A 182 3.70 -15.27 19.20
CA MET A 182 3.00 -13.99 19.42
C MET A 182 1.98 -13.68 18.30
N GLN A 183 0.99 -12.82 18.58
CA GLN A 183 0.03 -12.37 17.57
C GLN A 183 0.69 -11.41 16.56
N THR A 184 0.60 -11.75 15.28
CA THR A 184 1.19 -10.94 14.18
C THR A 184 0.17 -10.15 13.38
N THR A 185 -1.13 -10.26 13.66
CA THR A 185 -2.21 -9.69 12.83
C THR A 185 -2.09 -8.17 12.62
N SER A 186 -1.70 -7.42 13.65
CA SER A 186 -1.49 -5.97 13.53
C SER A 186 -0.25 -5.62 12.71
N LEU A 187 0.82 -6.43 12.83
CA LEU A 187 2.04 -6.27 12.07
C LEU A 187 1.84 -6.64 10.59
N GLU A 188 1.08 -7.68 10.30
CA GLU A 188 0.65 -8.02 8.95
C GLU A 188 -0.14 -6.86 8.32
N LYS A 189 -1.09 -6.25 9.05
CA LYS A 189 -1.80 -5.05 8.58
C LYS A 189 -0.84 -3.89 8.30
N PHE A 190 0.22 -3.73 9.07
CA PHE A 190 1.27 -2.73 8.85
C PHE A 190 2.07 -3.01 7.58
N ILE A 191 2.52 -4.25 7.37
CA ILE A 191 3.21 -4.69 6.16
C ILE A 191 2.35 -4.46 4.91
N ILE A 192 1.07 -4.87 4.95
CA ILE A 192 0.13 -4.65 3.84
C ILE A 192 -0.10 -3.16 3.57
N GLN A 193 -0.03 -2.31 4.59
CA GLN A 193 -0.19 -0.88 4.40
C GLN A 193 1.04 -0.26 3.71
N LEU A 194 2.26 -0.76 3.97
CA LEU A 194 3.48 -0.37 3.25
C LEU A 194 3.39 -0.72 1.77
N THR A 195 2.99 -1.95 1.42
CA THR A 195 2.85 -2.36 0.02
C THR A 195 1.73 -1.59 -0.69
N LYS A 196 0.65 -1.23 0.02
CA LYS A 196 -0.41 -0.37 -0.52
C LYS A 196 0.05 1.06 -0.83
N ILE A 197 1.09 1.57 -0.15
CA ILE A 197 1.70 2.85 -0.50
C ILE A 197 2.43 2.71 -1.83
N MET A 198 3.25 1.67 -1.98
CA MET A 198 3.97 1.37 -3.23
C MET A 198 3.01 1.29 -4.42
N LEU A 199 1.97 0.44 -4.32
CA LEU A 199 0.95 0.29 -5.34
C LEU A 199 0.18 1.59 -5.62
N GLY A 200 -0.21 2.33 -4.58
CA GLY A 200 -0.92 3.59 -4.75
C GLY A 200 -0.09 4.67 -5.47
N CYS A 201 1.22 4.75 -5.16
CA CYS A 201 2.14 5.67 -5.83
C CYS A 201 2.47 5.21 -7.26
N LEU A 202 2.62 3.91 -7.51
CA LEU A 202 2.74 3.36 -8.86
C LEU A 202 1.51 3.71 -9.72
N GLU A 203 0.31 3.54 -9.17
CA GLU A 203 -0.94 3.82 -9.87
C GLU A 203 -1.08 5.32 -10.19
N ARG A 204 -0.89 6.19 -9.20
CA ARG A 204 -1.22 7.62 -9.30
C ARG A 204 -0.09 8.54 -9.71
N CYS A 205 1.16 8.13 -9.51
CA CYS A 205 2.34 8.97 -9.72
C CYS A 205 3.39 8.26 -10.59
N PRO A 206 3.04 7.76 -11.79
CA PRO A 206 3.93 6.92 -12.59
C PRO A 206 5.25 7.61 -12.95
N VAL A 207 5.22 8.92 -13.20
CA VAL A 207 6.42 9.74 -13.48
C VAL A 207 7.40 9.73 -12.31
N SER A 208 6.91 9.83 -11.07
CA SER A 208 7.76 9.84 -9.88
C SER A 208 8.15 8.43 -9.41
N TYR A 209 7.38 7.41 -9.82
CA TYR A 209 7.59 6.04 -9.40
C TYR A 209 8.56 5.26 -10.32
N VAL A 210 8.79 5.71 -11.55
CA VAL A 210 9.55 4.96 -12.57
C VAL A 210 10.93 4.50 -12.08
N ASP A 211 11.66 5.35 -11.34
CA ASP A 211 12.99 5.02 -10.81
C ASP A 211 12.97 4.01 -9.66
N LEU A 212 11.78 3.68 -9.14
CA LEU A 212 11.58 2.67 -8.10
C LEU A 212 11.16 1.30 -8.66
N ILE A 213 11.02 1.17 -9.99
CA ILE A 213 10.71 -0.09 -10.65
C ILE A 213 11.73 -1.19 -10.26
N PRO A 214 13.06 -0.97 -10.38
CA PRO A 214 14.04 -2.01 -10.03
C PRO A 214 13.88 -2.48 -8.59
N ALA A 215 13.84 -1.54 -7.63
CA ALA A 215 13.65 -1.87 -6.22
C ALA A 215 12.32 -2.62 -5.95
N SER A 216 11.26 -2.27 -6.67
CA SER A 216 9.95 -2.94 -6.56
C SER A 216 9.99 -4.37 -7.08
N LEU A 217 10.66 -4.60 -8.20
CA LEU A 217 10.82 -5.90 -8.81
C LEU A 217 11.78 -6.78 -7.99
N GLU A 218 12.94 -6.26 -7.59
CA GLU A 218 13.89 -6.94 -6.70
C GLU A 218 13.21 -7.38 -5.39
N PHE A 219 12.50 -6.46 -4.74
CA PHE A 219 11.76 -6.73 -3.51
C PHE A 219 10.73 -7.85 -3.72
N SER A 220 9.88 -7.71 -4.74
CA SER A 220 8.76 -8.63 -4.95
C SER A 220 9.25 -10.02 -5.39
N VAL A 221 10.24 -10.07 -6.28
CA VAL A 221 10.81 -11.33 -6.79
C VAL A 221 11.57 -12.07 -5.70
N PHE A 222 12.38 -11.37 -4.90
CA PHE A 222 13.08 -11.99 -3.77
C PHE A 222 12.12 -12.72 -2.83
N TYR A 223 11.04 -12.05 -2.40
CA TYR A 223 10.12 -12.66 -1.44
C TYR A 223 9.21 -13.73 -2.04
N CYS A 224 8.76 -13.56 -3.30
CA CYS A 224 7.76 -14.45 -3.89
C CYS A 224 8.36 -15.64 -4.64
N PHE A 225 9.58 -15.53 -5.16
CA PHE A 225 10.17 -16.48 -6.10
C PHE A 225 11.58 -16.93 -5.69
N THR A 226 11.89 -16.94 -4.39
CA THR A 226 13.13 -17.55 -3.87
C THR A 226 12.89 -18.32 -2.58
N GLU A 227 13.68 -19.37 -2.34
CA GLU A 227 13.61 -20.15 -1.10
C GLU A 227 13.95 -19.30 0.13
N ALA A 228 14.86 -18.32 -0.03
CA ALA A 228 15.23 -17.42 1.05
C ALA A 228 14.08 -16.49 1.46
N GLY A 229 13.19 -16.14 0.53
CA GLY A 229 12.04 -15.28 0.76
C GLY A 229 10.85 -15.96 1.45
N GLN A 230 10.64 -17.25 1.16
CA GLN A 230 9.46 -18.00 1.62
C GLN A 230 9.19 -17.97 3.14
N PRO A 231 10.19 -18.06 4.03
CA PRO A 231 9.91 -18.09 5.47
C PRO A 231 9.30 -16.81 6.04
N PHE A 232 9.25 -15.72 5.26
CA PHE A 232 8.79 -14.41 5.71
C PHE A 232 7.36 -14.09 5.26
N VAL A 233 6.94 -14.66 4.14
CA VAL A 233 5.72 -14.23 3.44
C VAL A 233 4.46 -14.82 4.05
N PHE A 234 3.34 -14.16 3.76
CA PHE A 234 1.99 -14.63 4.03
C PHE A 234 1.11 -14.26 2.83
N GLU A 235 0.01 -14.97 2.63
CA GLU A 235 -0.79 -14.91 1.39
C GLU A 235 -1.14 -13.48 0.95
N LYS A 236 -1.68 -12.66 1.86
CA LYS A 236 -2.06 -11.27 1.55
C LYS A 236 -0.86 -10.43 1.10
N PHE A 237 0.34 -10.68 1.63
CA PHE A 237 1.55 -9.98 1.20
C PHE A 237 1.98 -10.44 -0.19
N VAL A 238 1.97 -11.76 -0.44
CA VAL A 238 2.27 -12.34 -1.76
C VAL A 238 1.38 -11.71 -2.81
N ILE A 239 0.06 -11.68 -2.60
CA ILE A 239 -0.90 -11.05 -3.51
C ILE A 239 -0.50 -9.59 -3.82
N GLN A 240 -0.14 -8.80 -2.81
CA GLN A 240 0.25 -7.39 -3.01
C GLN A 240 1.57 -7.27 -3.80
N ALA A 241 2.55 -8.13 -3.53
CA ALA A 241 3.84 -8.15 -4.23
C ALA A 241 3.70 -8.59 -5.69
N LEU A 242 2.91 -9.64 -5.96
CA LEU A 242 2.59 -10.08 -7.32
C LEU A 242 1.83 -9.00 -8.10
N ASN A 243 0.89 -8.30 -7.45
CA ASN A 243 0.21 -7.16 -8.05
C ASN A 243 1.17 -6.00 -8.36
N LEU A 244 2.21 -5.80 -7.55
CA LEU A 244 3.22 -4.78 -7.82
C LEU A 244 4.00 -5.11 -9.11
N ILE A 245 4.40 -6.38 -9.28
CA ILE A 245 5.06 -6.85 -10.50
C ILE A 245 4.13 -6.69 -11.71
N LYS A 246 2.89 -7.19 -11.60
CA LYS A 246 1.88 -7.13 -12.65
C LYS A 246 1.60 -5.69 -13.08
N ASP A 247 1.34 -4.81 -12.12
CA ASP A 247 1.00 -3.41 -12.41
C ASP A 247 2.18 -2.70 -13.09
N ILE A 248 3.43 -3.02 -12.77
CA ILE A 248 4.62 -2.53 -13.49
C ILE A 248 4.65 -3.05 -14.93
N LEU A 249 4.38 -4.34 -15.15
CA LEU A 249 4.41 -4.96 -16.48
C LEU A 249 3.38 -4.33 -17.42
N ILE A 250 2.15 -4.15 -16.94
CA ILE A 250 1.00 -3.71 -17.75
C ILE A 250 0.72 -2.20 -17.68
N LYS A 251 1.52 -1.43 -16.95
CA LYS A 251 1.30 0.01 -16.79
C LYS A 251 1.33 0.70 -18.16
N PRO A 252 0.26 1.36 -18.62
CA PRO A 252 0.26 2.02 -19.92
C PRO A 252 1.35 3.10 -20.01
N ASP A 253 1.64 3.79 -18.90
CA ASP A 253 2.69 4.80 -18.79
C ASP A 253 4.11 4.24 -19.03
N TYR A 254 4.29 2.91 -18.93
CA TYR A 254 5.58 2.20 -19.06
C TYR A 254 5.60 1.26 -20.29
N MET A 255 4.72 1.49 -21.25
CA MET A 255 4.63 0.69 -22.48
C MET A 255 4.79 1.60 -23.68
N VAL A 256 5.80 1.34 -24.51
CA VAL A 256 5.93 2.01 -25.80
C VAL A 256 4.82 1.43 -26.66
N GLN A 257 3.80 2.23 -26.99
CA GLN A 257 2.78 1.80 -27.93
C GLN A 257 3.50 1.30 -29.19
N ARG A 258 3.33 0.02 -29.51
CA ARG A 258 3.75 -0.56 -30.79
C ARG A 258 2.53 -0.66 -31.71
N PRO A 259 1.99 0.44 -32.29
CA PRO A 259 1.14 0.26 -33.46
C PRO A 259 1.99 -0.42 -34.52
N LEU A 260 1.53 -1.56 -35.03
CA LEU A 260 2.13 -2.19 -36.20
C LEU A 260 2.22 -1.13 -37.32
N GLY A 261 3.45 -0.85 -37.77
CA GLY A 261 3.70 -0.02 -38.96
C GLY A 261 3.88 1.49 -38.74
N VAL A 262 3.95 2.00 -37.50
CA VAL A 262 4.25 3.42 -37.27
C VAL A 262 5.72 3.60 -36.87
N VAL A 263 6.46 4.32 -37.72
CA VAL A 263 7.83 4.76 -37.43
C VAL A 263 7.80 5.62 -36.17
N VAL A 264 8.59 5.24 -35.16
CA VAL A 264 8.87 6.09 -33.99
C VAL A 264 9.47 7.40 -34.49
N CYS A 265 8.68 8.46 -34.53
CA CYS A 265 9.18 9.79 -34.87
C CYS A 265 10.15 10.22 -33.76
N LYS A 266 11.45 10.16 -34.06
CA LYS A 266 12.48 10.86 -33.29
C LYS A 266 12.36 12.34 -33.61
N ASP A 267 11.77 13.12 -32.70
CA ASP A 267 11.95 14.57 -32.75
C ASP A 267 13.37 14.91 -32.27
N SER A 268 13.84 16.12 -32.57
CA SER A 268 15.21 16.59 -32.26
C SER A 268 15.60 16.54 -30.76
N ASN A 269 14.66 16.23 -29.86
CA ASN A 269 14.82 16.16 -28.40
C ASN A 269 14.69 14.73 -27.80
N GLY A 270 14.67 13.68 -28.62
CA GLY A 270 14.56 12.27 -28.17
C GLY A 270 13.17 11.66 -28.41
N PRO A 271 12.89 10.44 -27.88
CA PRO A 271 11.59 9.80 -28.05
C PRO A 271 10.48 10.64 -27.38
N LYS A 272 9.34 10.79 -28.06
CA LYS A 272 8.17 11.58 -27.57
C LYS A 272 7.65 11.12 -26.21
N ASP A 273 7.87 9.84 -25.86
CA ASP A 273 7.44 9.25 -24.60
C ASP A 273 8.65 8.70 -23.82
N GLN A 274 9.37 9.61 -23.17
CA GLN A 274 10.56 9.28 -22.37
C GLN A 274 10.23 8.36 -21.19
N LEU A 275 9.03 8.50 -20.61
CA LEU A 275 8.60 7.69 -19.47
C LEU A 275 8.34 6.24 -19.90
N ALA A 276 7.63 6.04 -21.02
CA ALA A 276 7.39 4.70 -21.55
C ALA A 276 8.68 3.98 -21.91
N PHE A 277 9.61 4.67 -22.59
CA PHE A 277 10.93 4.12 -22.91
C PHE A 277 11.72 3.74 -21.67
N ARG A 278 11.74 4.61 -20.65
CA ARG A 278 12.44 4.33 -19.39
C ARG A 278 11.82 3.12 -18.67
N GLY A 279 10.50 3.04 -18.63
CA GLY A 279 9.78 1.90 -18.05
C GLY A 279 10.08 0.59 -18.77
N GLU A 280 10.04 0.55 -20.10
CA GLU A 280 10.42 -0.64 -20.88
C GLU A 280 11.88 -1.02 -20.68
N GLN A 281 12.79 -0.05 -20.70
CA GLN A 281 14.21 -0.29 -20.45
C GLN A 281 14.43 -0.97 -19.10
N LEU A 282 13.84 -0.44 -18.02
CA LEU A 282 14.00 -1.00 -16.69
C LEU A 282 13.40 -2.40 -16.55
N LYS A 283 12.30 -2.69 -17.27
CA LYS A 283 11.72 -4.05 -17.34
C LYS A 283 12.66 -5.02 -18.05
N GLU A 284 13.19 -4.66 -19.21
CA GLU A 284 14.13 -5.50 -19.97
C GLU A 284 15.46 -5.73 -19.22
N GLU A 285 15.98 -4.70 -18.55
CA GLU A 285 17.19 -4.80 -17.72
C GLU A 285 17.01 -5.75 -16.55
N PHE A 286 15.82 -5.76 -15.93
CA PHE A 286 15.52 -6.62 -14.79
C PHE A 286 15.15 -8.06 -15.19
N PHE A 287 14.28 -8.25 -16.18
CA PHE A 287 13.76 -9.59 -16.55
C PHE A 287 14.72 -10.34 -17.47
N THR A 288 15.88 -10.72 -16.91
CA THR A 288 16.85 -11.59 -17.59
C THR A 288 16.29 -13.00 -17.79
N PRO A 289 16.84 -13.80 -18.73
CA PRO A 289 16.43 -15.19 -18.93
C PRO A 289 16.45 -16.03 -17.64
N GLU A 290 17.42 -15.80 -16.76
CA GLU A 290 17.58 -16.52 -15.49
C GLU A 290 16.46 -16.17 -14.51
N ILE A 291 16.13 -14.87 -14.38
CA ILE A 291 15.03 -14.41 -13.52
C ILE A 291 13.68 -14.92 -14.05
N LEU A 292 13.47 -14.87 -15.37
CA LEU A 292 12.25 -15.41 -15.98
C LEU A 292 12.14 -16.93 -15.78
N LYS A 293 13.26 -17.66 -15.83
CA LYS A 293 13.30 -19.10 -15.57
C LYS A 293 12.94 -19.41 -14.13
N GLU A 294 13.51 -18.67 -13.17
CA GLU A 294 13.19 -18.83 -11.75
C GLU A 294 11.70 -18.55 -11.49
N ILE A 295 11.19 -17.39 -11.94
CA ILE A 295 9.77 -17.03 -11.79
C ILE A 295 8.87 -18.13 -12.37
N SER A 296 9.15 -18.59 -13.60
CA SER A 296 8.36 -19.63 -14.26
C SER A 296 8.39 -20.96 -13.50
N SER A 297 9.56 -21.36 -13.01
CA SER A 297 9.73 -22.56 -12.18
C SER A 297 8.84 -22.50 -10.94
N TRP A 298 8.87 -21.40 -10.20
CA TRP A 298 8.03 -21.21 -9.01
C TRP A 298 6.54 -21.17 -9.33
N LEU A 299 6.15 -20.51 -10.43
CA LEU A 299 4.75 -20.48 -10.86
C LEU A 299 4.23 -21.90 -11.09
N VAL A 300 4.96 -22.71 -11.87
CA VAL A 300 4.55 -24.08 -12.22
C VAL A 300 4.61 -25.04 -11.04
N THR A 301 5.70 -25.00 -10.27
CA THR A 301 5.97 -26.02 -9.23
C THR A 301 5.34 -25.71 -7.88
N ARG A 302 4.87 -24.48 -7.63
CA ARG A 302 4.32 -24.09 -6.33
C ARG A 302 2.99 -23.36 -6.44
N TYR A 303 2.89 -22.31 -7.25
CA TYR A 303 1.69 -21.46 -7.24
C TYR A 303 0.51 -21.99 -8.06
N PHE A 304 0.77 -22.72 -9.16
CA PHE A 304 -0.29 -23.33 -9.99
C PHE A 304 -0.78 -24.68 -9.48
N LEU A 305 -0.12 -25.25 -8.47
CA LEU A 305 -0.58 -26.49 -7.86
C LEU A 305 -1.86 -26.23 -7.06
N LEU A 306 -2.87 -27.06 -7.30
CA LEU A 306 -4.10 -27.05 -6.50
C LEU A 306 -3.77 -27.47 -5.07
N THR A 307 -4.15 -26.64 -4.11
CA THR A 307 -4.00 -26.96 -2.70
C THR A 307 -5.10 -27.90 -2.25
N GLN A 308 -4.91 -28.55 -1.10
CA GLN A 308 -5.95 -29.40 -0.51
C GLN A 308 -7.25 -28.61 -0.24
N ALA A 309 -7.14 -27.35 0.18
CA ALA A 309 -8.30 -26.48 0.38
C ALA A 309 -9.03 -26.17 -0.93
N ASP A 310 -8.31 -26.05 -2.06
CA ASP A 310 -8.93 -25.88 -3.38
C ASP A 310 -9.73 -27.12 -3.79
N LEU A 311 -9.17 -28.31 -3.56
CA LEU A 311 -9.85 -29.57 -3.85
C LEU A 311 -11.08 -29.78 -2.96
N GLU A 312 -10.99 -29.44 -1.68
CA GLU A 312 -12.13 -29.50 -0.76
C GLU A 312 -13.23 -28.50 -1.13
N MET A 313 -12.88 -27.30 -1.55
CA MET A 313 -13.85 -26.30 -2.03
C MET A 313 -14.50 -26.76 -3.32
N TRP A 314 -13.73 -27.35 -4.24
CA TRP A 314 -14.28 -27.95 -5.45
C TRP A 314 -15.27 -29.07 -5.14
N ASP A 315 -14.92 -29.99 -4.24
CA ASP A 315 -15.79 -31.12 -3.89
C ASP A 315 -17.06 -30.68 -3.12
N SER A 316 -16.94 -29.69 -2.22
CA SER A 316 -18.04 -29.26 -1.36
C SER A 316 -18.97 -28.22 -1.99
N ASP A 317 -18.43 -27.31 -2.78
CA ASP A 317 -19.16 -26.22 -3.44
C ASP A 317 -18.51 -25.87 -4.79
N PRO A 318 -18.70 -26.72 -5.82
CA PRO A 318 -18.09 -26.53 -7.13
C PRO A 318 -18.55 -25.25 -7.83
N GLU A 319 -19.76 -24.78 -7.53
CA GLU A 319 -20.27 -23.52 -8.06
C GLU A 319 -19.46 -22.36 -7.49
N ASN A 320 -19.34 -22.24 -6.17
CA ASN A 320 -18.55 -21.17 -5.56
C ASN A 320 -17.06 -21.26 -5.89
N TYR A 321 -16.51 -22.47 -6.07
CA TYR A 321 -15.15 -22.66 -6.58
C TYR A 321 -14.97 -22.15 -8.03
N ALA A 322 -15.98 -22.33 -8.88
CA ALA A 322 -15.97 -21.89 -10.27
C ALA A 322 -16.39 -20.42 -10.45
N VAL A 323 -16.95 -19.79 -9.42
CA VAL A 323 -17.40 -18.39 -9.45
C VAL A 323 -16.20 -17.45 -9.49
N ASP A 324 -15.83 -17.04 -10.71
CA ASP A 324 -14.91 -15.94 -11.00
C ASP A 324 -15.70 -14.64 -11.24
N ASP A 325 -16.54 -14.23 -10.28
CA ASP A 325 -17.60 -13.21 -10.52
C ASP A 325 -17.14 -11.74 -10.52
N SER A 326 -15.84 -11.46 -10.68
CA SER A 326 -15.36 -10.08 -10.74
C SER A 326 -14.01 -9.96 -11.43
N ARG A 327 -13.95 -8.98 -12.33
CA ARG A 327 -12.73 -8.50 -13.02
C ARG A 327 -11.59 -8.12 -12.07
N ASP A 328 -11.86 -7.97 -10.76
CA ASP A 328 -10.91 -7.54 -9.73
C ASP A 328 -10.57 -8.62 -8.67
N PHE A 329 -11.06 -9.87 -8.78
CA PHE A 329 -10.77 -10.94 -7.80
C PHE A 329 -9.27 -11.21 -7.61
N TRP A 330 -8.48 -11.06 -8.68
CA TRP A 330 -7.02 -11.15 -8.66
C TRP A 330 -6.34 -10.19 -7.67
N LYS A 331 -7.02 -9.13 -7.22
CA LYS A 331 -6.48 -8.20 -6.21
C LYS A 331 -6.53 -8.78 -4.79
N TYR A 332 -7.31 -9.84 -4.57
CA TYR A 332 -7.67 -10.34 -3.24
C TYR A 332 -7.53 -11.85 -3.07
N SER A 333 -7.46 -12.62 -4.16
CA SER A 333 -7.26 -14.07 -4.13
C SER A 333 -5.95 -14.45 -4.82
N LEU A 334 -5.19 -15.35 -4.20
CA LEU A 334 -3.84 -15.73 -4.65
C LEU A 334 -3.86 -16.36 -6.04
N ARG A 335 -4.76 -17.31 -6.29
CA ARG A 335 -4.78 -18.05 -7.55
C ARG A 335 -5.07 -17.15 -8.77
N PRO A 336 -6.16 -16.36 -8.81
CA PRO A 336 -6.36 -15.41 -9.91
C PRO A 336 -5.25 -14.35 -10.00
N CYS A 337 -4.61 -13.99 -8.87
CA CYS A 337 -3.45 -13.09 -8.87
C CYS A 337 -2.28 -13.69 -9.65
N VAL A 338 -1.91 -14.93 -9.35
CA VAL A 338 -0.83 -15.69 -10.01
C VAL A 338 -1.13 -15.89 -11.50
N GLU A 339 -2.35 -16.31 -11.85
CA GLU A 339 -2.77 -16.52 -13.24
C GLU A 339 -2.68 -15.22 -14.05
N THR A 340 -3.22 -14.12 -13.51
CA THR A 340 -3.17 -12.83 -14.20
C THR A 340 -1.76 -12.24 -14.28
N LEU A 341 -0.89 -12.52 -13.30
CA LEU A 341 0.52 -12.17 -13.37
C LEU A 341 1.21 -12.94 -14.49
N PHE A 342 1.03 -14.26 -14.59
CA PHE A 342 1.61 -15.06 -15.67
C PHE A 342 1.20 -14.53 -17.04
N LEU A 343 -0.09 -14.25 -17.24
CA LEU A 343 -0.61 -13.67 -18.48
C LEU A 343 0.01 -12.30 -18.78
N SER A 344 0.35 -11.51 -17.76
CA SER A 344 0.95 -10.17 -17.94
C SER A 344 2.37 -10.19 -18.49
N PHE A 345 3.10 -11.31 -18.38
CA PHE A 345 4.41 -11.46 -18.98
C PHE A 345 4.36 -11.79 -20.49
N LEU A 346 3.28 -12.41 -20.97
CA LEU A 346 3.19 -12.89 -22.36
C LEU A 346 3.37 -11.80 -23.42
N PRO A 347 2.81 -10.58 -23.30
CA PRO A 347 2.98 -9.57 -24.35
C PRO A 347 4.44 -9.19 -24.62
N GLN A 348 5.30 -9.25 -23.60
CA GLN A 348 6.69 -8.81 -23.69
C GLN A 348 7.69 -9.98 -23.79
N PHE A 349 7.42 -11.12 -23.12
CA PHE A 349 8.39 -12.20 -22.96
C PHE A 349 7.93 -13.56 -23.51
N ARG A 350 6.93 -13.59 -24.41
CA ARG A 350 6.31 -14.82 -24.94
C ARG A 350 7.32 -15.89 -25.37
N GLU A 351 8.26 -15.55 -26.25
CA GLU A 351 9.18 -16.53 -26.85
C GLU A 351 10.07 -17.19 -25.80
N ARG A 352 10.59 -16.39 -24.86
CA ARG A 352 11.41 -16.88 -23.74
C ARG A 352 10.59 -17.76 -22.80
N LEU A 353 9.38 -17.32 -22.43
CA LEU A 353 8.51 -18.09 -21.55
C LEU A 353 8.10 -19.43 -22.15
N VAL A 354 7.75 -19.48 -23.44
CA VAL A 354 7.42 -20.74 -24.11
C VAL A 354 8.60 -21.71 -24.07
N SER A 355 9.82 -21.24 -24.35
CA SER A 355 11.02 -22.08 -24.27
C SER A 355 11.23 -22.65 -22.87
N ILE A 356 11.14 -21.80 -21.84
CA ILE A 356 11.31 -22.20 -20.44
C ILE A 356 10.24 -23.22 -20.01
N LEU A 357 8.98 -23.00 -20.37
CA LEU A 357 7.88 -23.89 -19.99
C LEU A 357 8.02 -25.26 -20.65
N VAL A 358 8.45 -25.31 -21.91
CA VAL A 358 8.72 -26.57 -22.60
C VAL A 358 9.85 -27.34 -21.91
N GLU A 359 10.92 -26.65 -21.49
CA GLU A 359 12.01 -27.26 -20.71
C GLU A 359 11.54 -27.81 -19.36
N LEU A 360 10.62 -27.12 -18.67
CA LEU A 360 10.11 -27.55 -17.36
C LEU A 360 9.15 -28.74 -17.42
N MET A 361 8.56 -29.03 -18.59
CA MET A 361 7.61 -30.13 -18.80
C MET A 361 8.25 -31.40 -19.36
N GLN A 362 9.54 -31.34 -19.73
CA GLN A 362 10.35 -32.49 -20.13
C GLN A 362 11.03 -33.11 -18.92
#